data_AF-A0A7C4ZVB0-F1
#
_entry.id   AF-A0A7C4ZVB0-F1
#
_cell.length_a   1.000
_cell.length_b   1.000
_cell.length_c   1.000
_cell.angle_alpha   90.00
_cell.angle_beta   90.00
_cell.angle_gamma   90.00
#
_symmetry.space_group_name_H-M   'P 1'
#
loop_
_entity.id
_entity.type
_entity.pdbx_description
1 polymer ?
#
loop_
_entity_poly.entity_id
_entity_poly.type
_entity_poly.pdbx_seq_one_letter_code
_entity_poly.pdbx_strand_id
1 'polypeptide(L)'
;MNKTLLIIATALLLLALTGTALAQEPDPLTVMEAYDLALEAKDVEGALALFADDAVLTTRQGQFVGKEEIRAWLERLVTQNERIEVFGRQAAGDKITWQNKFFRADLPALKDAPLEANAEATIEAGKIKTFSSVLTDDSQARLDAASATPAAASPAEATAAPAQEPAPAAQLPATGGTRADDLARVYILVLLGIGLVVAGAAWWRRLEIGDY
;
A
#
# COMPACT_ATOMS: atom_id res chain seq x y z
N MET A 1 -65.35 -15.19 13.58
CA MET A 1 -63.87 -15.12 13.50
C MET A 1 -63.42 -13.85 14.20
N ASN A 2 -62.74 -13.96 15.34
CA ASN A 2 -62.49 -12.83 16.24
C ASN A 2 -61.48 -11.86 15.62
N LYS A 3 -61.87 -10.59 15.43
CA LYS A 3 -61.03 -9.52 14.85
C LYS A 3 -59.66 -9.40 15.56
N THR A 4 -59.59 -9.76 16.84
CA THR A 4 -58.37 -9.78 17.64
C THR A 4 -57.33 -10.81 17.18
N LEU A 5 -57.77 -11.98 16.69
CA LEU A 5 -56.88 -13.02 16.15
C LEU A 5 -56.29 -12.61 14.79
N LEU A 6 -57.04 -11.85 13.99
CA LEU A 6 -56.58 -11.33 12.70
C LEU A 6 -55.46 -10.29 12.88
N ILE A 7 -55.60 -9.38 13.85
CA ILE A 7 -54.62 -8.30 14.11
C ILE A 7 -53.29 -8.86 14.63
N ILE A 8 -53.32 -9.87 15.51
CA ILE A 8 -52.10 -10.51 16.03
C ILE A 8 -51.36 -11.28 14.92
N ALA A 9 -52.10 -11.98 14.05
CA ALA A 9 -51.50 -12.68 12.92
C ALA A 9 -50.85 -11.70 11.91
N THR A 10 -51.47 -10.54 11.66
CA THR A 10 -50.89 -9.51 10.78
C THR A 10 -49.66 -8.83 11.39
N ALA A 11 -49.66 -8.58 12.71
CA ALA A 11 -48.51 -7.99 13.41
C ALA A 11 -47.30 -8.96 13.45
N LEU A 12 -47.53 -10.27 13.64
CA LEU A 12 -46.48 -11.28 13.60
C LEU A 12 -45.91 -11.48 12.19
N LEU A 13 -46.74 -11.37 11.16
CA LEU A 13 -46.29 -11.44 9.76
C LEU A 13 -45.42 -10.23 9.38
N LEU A 14 -45.78 -9.03 9.84
CA LEU A 14 -45.00 -7.80 9.62
C LEU A 14 -43.66 -7.80 10.37
N LEU A 15 -43.58 -8.38 11.58
CA LEU A 15 -42.32 -8.52 12.31
C LEU A 15 -41.35 -9.51 11.65
N ALA A 16 -41.87 -10.57 11.02
CA ALA A 16 -41.08 -11.56 10.29
C ALA A 16 -40.49 -11.02 8.97
N LEU A 17 -41.14 -10.03 8.34
CA LEU A 17 -40.68 -9.39 7.10
C LEU A 17 -39.56 -8.36 7.30
N THR A 18 -39.39 -7.82 8.51
CA THR A 18 -38.26 -6.93 8.87
C THR A 18 -36.99 -7.68 9.30
N GLY A 19 -37.09 -8.98 9.62
CA GLY A 19 -35.96 -9.79 10.11
C GLY A 19 -35.00 -10.29 9.02
N THR A 20 -35.30 -10.03 7.74
CA THR A 20 -34.51 -10.48 6.58
C THR A 20 -33.97 -9.32 5.76
N ALA A 21 -33.63 -8.20 6.40
CA ALA A 21 -32.43 -7.49 5.96
C ALA A 21 -31.25 -8.37 6.37
N LEU A 22 -31.03 -9.44 5.60
CA LEU A 22 -29.79 -10.21 5.66
C LEU A 22 -28.67 -9.18 5.65
N ALA A 23 -27.77 -9.26 6.63
CA ALA A 23 -26.49 -8.61 6.56
C ALA A 23 -25.83 -9.09 5.26
N GLN A 24 -26.09 -8.39 4.16
CA GLN A 24 -25.39 -8.64 2.91
C GLN A 24 -23.94 -8.32 3.23
N GLU A 25 -23.09 -9.34 3.13
CA GLU A 25 -21.67 -9.10 3.20
C GLU A 25 -21.30 -8.04 2.16
N PRO A 26 -20.40 -7.10 2.51
CA PRO A 26 -19.95 -6.09 1.58
C PRO A 26 -19.53 -6.74 0.27
N ASP A 27 -19.95 -6.15 -0.85
CA ASP A 27 -19.49 -6.58 -2.16
C ASP A 27 -17.94 -6.62 -2.20
N PRO A 28 -17.31 -7.71 -2.67
CA PRO A 28 -15.86 -7.87 -2.64
C PRO A 28 -15.11 -6.74 -3.34
N LEU A 29 -15.63 -6.22 -4.46
CA LEU A 29 -14.99 -5.09 -5.15
C LEU A 29 -15.02 -3.83 -4.29
N THR A 30 -16.13 -3.57 -3.60
CA THR A 30 -16.26 -2.46 -2.65
C THR A 30 -15.21 -2.54 -1.52
N VAL A 31 -14.90 -3.74 -1.02
CA VAL A 31 -13.83 -3.91 0.00
C VAL A 31 -12.46 -3.52 -0.56
N MET A 32 -12.15 -3.94 -1.79
CA MET A 32 -10.87 -3.60 -2.42
C MET A 32 -10.78 -2.13 -2.85
N GLU A 33 -11.89 -1.51 -3.24
CA GLU A 33 -11.94 -0.06 -3.50
C GLU A 33 -11.69 0.75 -2.22
N ALA A 34 -12.28 0.34 -1.10
CA ALA A 34 -11.99 0.96 0.21
C ALA A 34 -10.51 0.80 0.60
N TYR A 35 -9.90 -0.34 0.25
CA TYR A 35 -8.47 -0.58 0.48
C TYR A 35 -7.60 0.35 -0.34
N ASP A 36 -7.88 0.49 -1.64
CA ASP A 36 -7.13 1.40 -2.52
C ASP A 36 -7.26 2.85 -2.05
N LEU A 37 -8.47 3.29 -1.69
CA LEU A 37 -8.73 4.63 -1.16
C LEU A 37 -7.95 4.89 0.14
N ALA A 38 -7.87 3.91 1.03
CA ALA A 38 -7.07 4.02 2.26
C ALA A 38 -5.57 4.15 1.94
N LEU A 39 -5.04 3.38 0.98
CA LEU A 39 -3.65 3.50 0.55
C LEU A 39 -3.34 4.85 -0.11
N GLU A 40 -4.24 5.34 -0.97
CA GLU A 40 -4.12 6.67 -1.59
C GLU A 40 -4.13 7.79 -0.55
N ALA A 41 -4.96 7.64 0.49
CA ALA A 41 -5.02 8.55 1.64
C ALA A 41 -3.85 8.37 2.63
N LYS A 42 -2.96 7.40 2.40
CA LYS A 42 -1.87 7.01 3.32
C LYS A 42 -2.39 6.61 4.71
N ASP A 43 -3.63 6.11 4.78
CA ASP A 43 -4.30 5.65 5.99
C ASP A 43 -4.01 4.17 6.23
N VAL A 44 -2.88 3.92 6.91
CA VAL A 44 -2.44 2.56 7.25
C VAL A 44 -3.47 1.83 8.10
N GLU A 45 -4.08 2.48 9.10
CA GLU A 45 -5.03 1.82 9.99
C GLU A 45 -6.37 1.55 9.28
N GLY A 46 -6.80 2.47 8.41
CA GLY A 46 -7.97 2.25 7.54
C GLY A 46 -7.77 1.05 6.61
N ALA A 47 -6.62 0.95 5.94
CA ALA A 47 -6.28 -0.18 5.10
C ALA A 47 -6.18 -1.48 5.92
N LEU A 48 -5.49 -1.44 7.05
CA LEU A 48 -5.32 -2.59 7.95
C LEU A 48 -6.66 -3.11 8.45
N ALA A 49 -7.62 -2.23 8.77
CA ALA A 49 -8.95 -2.60 9.24
C ALA A 49 -9.72 -3.48 8.25
N LEU A 50 -9.39 -3.44 6.95
CA LEU A 50 -10.04 -4.24 5.92
C LEU A 50 -9.52 -5.69 5.86
N PHE A 51 -8.35 -5.99 6.44
CA PHE A 51 -7.86 -7.36 6.55
C PHE A 51 -8.58 -8.13 7.66
N ALA A 52 -8.67 -9.46 7.52
CA ALA A 52 -9.03 -10.34 8.62
C ALA A 52 -7.90 -10.39 9.67
N ASP A 53 -8.20 -10.78 10.91
CA ASP A 53 -7.19 -10.81 11.97
C ASP A 53 -6.07 -11.82 11.71
N ASP A 54 -6.40 -12.91 11.03
CA ASP A 54 -5.51 -14.00 10.60
C ASP A 54 -5.26 -13.98 9.09
N ALA A 55 -5.39 -12.82 8.45
CA ALA A 55 -5.18 -12.68 7.02
C ALA A 55 -3.75 -13.05 6.62
N VAL A 56 -3.58 -13.54 5.39
CA VAL A 56 -2.28 -13.87 4.81
C VAL A 56 -2.03 -13.04 3.57
N LEU A 57 -0.92 -12.30 3.57
CA LEU A 57 -0.46 -11.50 2.45
C LEU A 57 0.83 -12.09 1.90
N THR A 58 0.85 -12.42 0.61
CA THR A 58 2.00 -12.99 -0.09
C THR A 58 2.43 -12.06 -1.21
N THR A 59 3.68 -11.61 -1.17
CA THR A 59 4.28 -10.78 -2.21
C THR A 59 5.68 -11.29 -2.53
N ARG A 60 6.33 -10.67 -3.51
CA ARG A 60 7.77 -10.86 -3.75
C ARG A 60 8.63 -10.70 -2.48
N GLN A 61 8.21 -9.82 -1.55
CA GLN A 61 8.99 -9.50 -0.36
C GLN A 61 8.89 -10.58 0.72
N GLY A 62 7.99 -11.55 0.56
CA GLY A 62 7.73 -12.61 1.52
C GLY A 62 6.24 -12.77 1.81
N GLN A 63 5.97 -13.63 2.80
CA GLN A 63 4.66 -13.87 3.36
C GLN A 63 4.53 -13.12 4.69
N PHE A 64 3.38 -12.50 4.92
CA PHE A 64 3.03 -11.73 6.11
C PHE A 64 1.72 -12.27 6.67
N VAL A 65 1.70 -12.63 7.94
CA VAL A 65 0.57 -13.30 8.59
C VAL A 65 0.03 -12.44 9.73
N GLY A 66 -1.27 -12.17 9.66
CA GLY A 66 -2.01 -11.41 10.65
C GLY A 66 -1.71 -9.91 10.65
N LYS A 67 -2.41 -9.20 11.54
CA LYS A 67 -2.46 -7.73 11.55
C LYS A 67 -1.12 -7.06 11.76
N GLU A 68 -0.27 -7.58 12.64
CA GLU A 68 0.99 -6.92 13.00
C GLU A 68 1.97 -6.93 11.82
N GLU A 69 2.16 -8.07 11.17
CA GLU A 69 3.06 -8.19 10.01
C GLU A 69 2.52 -7.42 8.80
N ILE A 70 1.21 -7.47 8.57
CA ILE A 70 0.56 -6.72 7.49
C ILE A 70 0.65 -5.20 7.73
N ARG A 71 0.50 -4.73 8.99
CA ARG A 71 0.70 -3.31 9.32
C ARG A 71 2.10 -2.85 8.93
N ALA A 72 3.13 -3.57 9.36
CA ALA A 72 4.52 -3.21 9.05
C ALA A 72 4.79 -3.20 7.54
N TRP A 73 4.11 -4.06 6.78
CA TRP A 73 4.15 -4.05 5.32
C TRP A 73 3.45 -2.81 4.73
N LEU A 74 2.25 -2.46 5.20
CA LEU A 74 1.50 -1.26 4.77
C LEU A 74 2.27 0.04 5.05
N GLU A 75 2.86 0.16 6.24
CA GLU A 75 3.70 1.32 6.61
C GLU A 75 4.86 1.50 5.64
N ARG A 76 5.49 0.40 5.24
CA ARG A 76 6.57 0.42 4.25
C ARG A 76 6.07 0.86 2.89
N LEU A 77 4.93 0.34 2.44
CA LEU A 77 4.32 0.69 1.15
C LEU A 77 4.04 2.20 1.06
N VAL A 78 3.43 2.76 2.11
CA VAL A 78 3.12 4.20 2.21
C VAL A 78 4.40 5.04 2.26
N THR A 79 5.41 4.59 3.00
CA THR A 79 6.69 5.30 3.14
C THR A 79 7.50 5.30 1.85
N GLN A 80 7.50 4.20 1.12
CA GLN A 80 8.21 4.07 -0.15
C GLN A 80 7.52 4.83 -1.29
N ASN A 81 6.25 5.19 -1.11
CA ASN A 81 5.44 5.90 -2.10
C ASN A 81 5.55 5.24 -3.48
N GLU A 82 5.51 3.90 -3.50
CA GLU A 82 5.60 3.12 -4.72
C GLU A 82 4.44 3.49 -5.64
N ARG A 83 4.75 3.80 -6.90
CA ARG A 83 3.70 3.98 -7.92
C ARG A 83 3.24 2.60 -8.37
N ILE A 84 1.99 2.29 -8.05
CA ILE A 84 1.30 1.07 -8.44
C ILE A 84 0.10 1.48 -9.28
N GLU A 85 -0.06 0.87 -10.44
CA GLU A 85 -1.27 1.00 -11.25
C GLU A 85 -1.99 -0.33 -11.30
N VAL A 86 -3.30 -0.31 -11.04
CA VAL A 86 -4.18 -1.48 -10.97
C VAL A 86 -5.08 -1.51 -12.22
N PHE A 87 -5.24 -2.67 -12.85
CA PHE A 87 -6.13 -2.84 -14.01
C PHE A 87 -6.79 -4.21 -14.03
N GLY A 88 -7.92 -4.29 -14.76
CA GLY A 88 -8.60 -5.54 -15.02
C GLY A 88 -9.14 -6.23 -13.76
N ARG A 89 -9.44 -5.45 -12.72
CA ARG A 89 -9.99 -6.01 -11.47
C ARG A 89 -11.39 -6.57 -11.74
N GLN A 90 -11.59 -7.82 -11.36
CA GLN A 90 -12.85 -8.54 -11.52
C GLN A 90 -13.08 -9.46 -10.33
N ALA A 91 -14.35 -9.63 -9.95
CA ALA A 91 -14.77 -10.54 -8.91
C ALA A 91 -15.50 -11.77 -9.49
N ALA A 92 -15.26 -12.93 -8.88
CA ALA A 92 -15.95 -14.18 -9.15
C ALA A 92 -16.28 -14.83 -7.80
N GLY A 93 -17.46 -14.52 -7.26
CA GLY A 93 -17.80 -14.87 -5.88
C GLY A 93 -16.99 -14.02 -4.90
N ASP A 94 -16.37 -14.66 -3.92
CA ASP A 94 -15.48 -14.08 -2.91
C ASP A 94 -14.05 -13.78 -3.43
N LYS A 95 -13.69 -14.34 -4.58
CA LYS A 95 -12.37 -14.17 -5.18
C LYS A 95 -12.32 -12.97 -6.11
N ILE A 96 -11.27 -12.17 -5.97
CA ILE A 96 -10.96 -11.03 -6.82
C ILE A 96 -9.63 -11.31 -7.50
N THR A 97 -9.53 -10.97 -8.79
CA THR A 97 -8.29 -11.06 -9.57
C THR A 97 -8.04 -9.74 -10.30
N TRP A 98 -6.78 -9.33 -10.42
CA TRP A 98 -6.37 -8.13 -11.14
C TRP A 98 -4.90 -8.19 -11.57
N GLN A 99 -4.48 -7.18 -12.32
CA GLN A 99 -3.09 -6.98 -12.74
C GLN A 99 -2.56 -5.67 -12.16
N ASN A 100 -1.27 -5.66 -11.82
CA ASN A 100 -0.55 -4.48 -11.33
C ASN A 100 0.60 -4.13 -12.25
N LYS A 101 0.91 -2.84 -12.39
CA LYS A 101 2.23 -2.34 -12.82
C LYS A 101 2.91 -1.64 -11.67
N PHE A 102 4.12 -2.07 -11.35
CA PHE A 102 5.01 -1.44 -10.39
C PHE A 102 6.07 -0.64 -11.13
N PHE A 103 6.25 0.63 -10.76
CA PHE A 103 7.28 1.49 -11.33
C PHE A 103 8.44 1.63 -10.36
N ARG A 104 9.65 1.29 -10.81
CA ARG A 104 10.88 1.26 -10.00
C ARG A 104 11.80 2.42 -10.36
N ALA A 105 11.51 3.60 -9.80
CA ALA A 105 12.36 4.78 -10.00
C ALA A 105 13.77 4.61 -9.41
N ASP A 106 13.92 3.72 -8.43
CA ASP A 106 15.18 3.35 -7.79
C ASP A 106 16.09 2.49 -8.68
N LEU A 107 15.55 1.89 -9.76
CA LEU A 107 16.28 1.03 -10.67
C LEU A 107 16.34 1.68 -12.06
N PRO A 108 17.45 2.38 -12.41
CA PRO A 108 17.58 3.07 -13.70
C PRO A 108 17.35 2.17 -14.92
N ALA A 109 17.67 0.88 -14.82
CA ALA A 109 17.44 -0.11 -15.86
C ALA A 109 15.95 -0.39 -16.13
N LEU A 110 15.05 -0.05 -15.20
CA LEU A 110 13.60 -0.29 -15.26
C LEU A 110 12.78 1.01 -15.35
N LYS A 111 13.43 2.17 -15.49
CA LYS A 111 12.78 3.49 -15.37
C LYS A 111 11.58 3.69 -16.32
N ASP A 112 11.65 3.11 -17.53
CA ASP A 112 10.63 3.26 -18.58
C ASP A 112 9.81 1.97 -18.80
N ALA A 113 10.08 0.92 -18.02
CA ALA A 113 9.49 -0.40 -18.22
C ALA A 113 8.94 -0.92 -16.89
N PRO A 114 7.62 -0.80 -16.63
CA PRO A 114 7.03 -1.27 -15.39
C PRO A 114 7.19 -2.79 -15.26
N LEU A 115 7.23 -3.23 -14.01
CA LEU A 115 7.13 -4.63 -13.65
C LEU A 115 5.66 -4.99 -13.51
N GLU A 116 5.23 -6.01 -14.22
CA GLU A 116 3.86 -6.49 -14.21
C GLU A 116 3.68 -7.63 -13.21
N ALA A 117 2.56 -7.64 -12.50
CA ALA A 117 2.16 -8.74 -11.62
C ALA A 117 0.72 -9.13 -11.84
N ASN A 118 0.44 -10.40 -11.62
CA ASN A 118 -0.91 -10.90 -11.38
C ASN A 118 -1.16 -10.92 -9.89
N ALA A 119 -2.35 -10.47 -9.49
CA ALA A 119 -2.72 -10.42 -8.10
C ALA A 119 -4.13 -10.96 -7.88
N GLU A 120 -4.34 -11.51 -6.69
CA GLU A 120 -5.61 -12.07 -6.28
C GLU A 120 -5.85 -11.84 -4.79
N ALA A 121 -7.12 -11.78 -4.42
CA ALA A 121 -7.56 -11.72 -3.03
C ALA A 121 -8.82 -12.56 -2.86
N THR A 122 -9.01 -13.07 -1.64
CA THR A 122 -10.29 -13.66 -1.23
C THR A 122 -10.88 -12.82 -0.10
N ILE A 123 -12.15 -12.48 -0.23
CA ILE A 123 -12.91 -11.73 0.76
C ILE A 123 -13.79 -12.69 1.55
N GLU A 124 -13.64 -12.71 2.87
CA GLU A 124 -14.43 -13.53 3.78
C GLU A 124 -14.99 -12.64 4.88
N ALA A 125 -16.30 -12.69 5.14
CA ALA A 125 -16.96 -11.85 6.16
C ALA A 125 -16.69 -10.34 5.96
N GLY A 126 -16.63 -9.91 4.69
CA GLY A 126 -16.32 -8.52 4.33
C GLY A 126 -14.88 -8.08 4.65
N LYS A 127 -13.96 -9.02 4.84
CA LYS A 127 -12.53 -8.78 5.12
C LYS A 127 -11.63 -9.47 4.11
N ILE A 128 -10.50 -8.86 3.81
CA ILE A 128 -9.44 -9.48 3.01
C ILE A 128 -8.83 -10.62 3.82
N LYS A 129 -9.09 -11.86 3.40
CA LYS A 129 -8.56 -13.07 4.04
C LYS A 129 -7.21 -13.46 3.46
N THR A 130 -7.10 -13.43 2.14
CA THR A 130 -5.86 -13.65 1.41
C THR A 130 -5.62 -12.50 0.46
N PHE A 131 -4.34 -12.16 0.28
CA PHE A 131 -3.88 -11.24 -0.74
C PHE A 131 -2.58 -11.80 -1.32
N SER A 132 -2.50 -11.97 -2.63
CA SER A 132 -1.29 -12.44 -3.30
C SER A 132 -0.96 -11.54 -4.47
N SER A 133 0.32 -11.21 -4.65
CA SER A 133 0.83 -10.55 -5.84
C SER A 133 2.12 -11.20 -6.31
N VAL A 134 2.10 -11.71 -7.54
CA VAL A 134 3.19 -12.46 -8.16
C VAL A 134 3.58 -11.78 -9.47
N LEU A 135 4.86 -11.41 -9.60
CA LEU A 135 5.39 -10.86 -10.84
C LEU A 135 5.22 -11.85 -11.99
N THR A 136 5.01 -11.35 -13.20
CA THR A 136 5.10 -12.19 -14.40
C THR A 136 6.54 -12.69 -14.57
N ASP A 137 6.73 -13.85 -15.20
CA ASP A 137 8.06 -14.43 -15.43
C ASP A 137 9.01 -13.44 -16.13
N ASP A 138 8.49 -12.70 -17.12
CA ASP A 138 9.23 -11.65 -17.83
C ASP A 138 9.64 -10.51 -16.89
N SER A 139 8.73 -10.04 -16.04
CA SER A 139 9.03 -8.97 -15.08
C SER A 139 10.04 -9.42 -14.03
N GLN A 140 9.92 -10.66 -13.55
CA GLN A 140 10.88 -11.26 -12.62
C GLN A 140 12.27 -11.35 -13.25
N ALA A 141 12.38 -11.83 -14.49
CA ALA A 141 13.65 -11.91 -15.21
C ALA A 141 14.29 -10.52 -15.44
N ARG A 142 13.50 -9.51 -15.81
CA ARG A 142 13.99 -8.12 -15.97
C ARG A 142 14.53 -7.55 -14.67
N LEU A 143 13.86 -7.85 -13.56
CA LEU A 143 14.25 -7.39 -12.24
C LEU A 143 15.50 -8.08 -11.70
N ASP A 144 15.66 -9.37 -11.95
CA ASP A 144 16.87 -10.11 -11.61
C ASP A 144 18.07 -9.59 -12.42
N ALA A 145 17.90 -9.33 -13.72
CA ALA A 145 18.93 -8.73 -14.56
C ALA A 145 19.33 -7.32 -14.09
N ALA A 146 18.35 -6.49 -13.72
CA ALA A 146 18.60 -5.15 -13.18
C ALA A 146 19.35 -5.17 -11.84
N SER A 147 19.09 -6.18 -11.01
CA SER A 147 19.73 -6.33 -9.69
C SER A 147 21.11 -6.98 -9.77
N ALA A 148 21.37 -7.78 -10.81
CA ALA A 148 22.65 -8.43 -11.05
C ALA A 148 23.70 -7.53 -11.72
N THR A 149 23.30 -6.37 -12.26
CA THR A 149 24.24 -5.40 -12.83
C THR A 149 25.03 -4.75 -11.70
N PRO A 150 26.34 -5.01 -11.53
CA PRO A 150 27.13 -4.30 -10.54
C PRO A 150 27.08 -2.81 -10.90
N ALA A 151 27.00 -1.94 -9.89
CA ALA A 151 27.40 -0.55 -10.06
C ALA A 151 28.72 -0.58 -10.84
N ALA A 152 28.70 -0.04 -12.07
CA ALA A 152 29.80 -0.15 -13.00
C ALA A 152 31.11 0.06 -12.25
N ALA A 153 31.99 -0.94 -12.32
CA ALA A 153 33.31 -0.90 -11.72
C ALA A 153 33.90 0.48 -11.99
N SER A 154 34.06 1.26 -10.92
CA SER A 154 34.79 2.52 -10.98
C SER A 154 36.16 2.19 -11.56
N PRO A 155 36.60 2.76 -12.69
CA PRO A 155 37.95 2.55 -13.19
C PRO A 155 38.89 3.40 -12.31
N ALA A 156 39.07 2.97 -11.07
CA ALA A 156 39.88 3.68 -10.08
C ALA A 156 40.46 2.71 -9.04
N GLU A 157 41.02 1.57 -9.47
CA GLU A 157 42.05 0.91 -8.66
C GLU A 157 42.97 0.02 -9.51
N ALA A 158 43.62 0.64 -10.51
CA ALA A 158 44.88 0.14 -11.02
C ALA A 158 45.98 1.09 -10.53
N THR A 159 46.41 0.90 -9.28
CA THR A 159 47.80 1.06 -8.76
C THR A 159 47.73 1.05 -7.23
N ALA A 160 47.83 -0.13 -6.63
CA ALA A 160 48.26 -0.26 -5.25
C ALA A 160 49.11 -1.53 -5.14
N ALA A 161 50.42 -1.35 -5.31
CA ALA A 161 51.41 -2.35 -4.91
C ALA A 161 51.38 -2.51 -3.38
N PRO A 162 51.64 -3.71 -2.83
CA PRO A 162 51.59 -3.94 -1.39
C PRO A 162 52.93 -3.57 -0.75
N ALA A 163 52.89 -2.70 0.26
CA ALA A 163 53.91 -2.63 1.29
C ALA A 163 53.26 -2.23 2.62
N GLN A 164 53.01 -3.22 3.47
CA GLN A 164 52.79 -3.01 4.90
C GLN A 164 54.13 -2.69 5.56
N GLU A 165 54.17 -1.74 6.48
CA GLU A 165 54.79 -1.88 7.81
C GLU A 165 54.37 -0.72 8.75
N PRO A 166 54.57 -0.83 10.09
CA PRO A 166 53.55 -0.51 11.08
C PRO A 166 53.81 0.82 11.80
N ALA A 167 52.83 1.23 12.61
CA ALA A 167 52.80 2.42 13.45
C ALA A 167 54.03 2.57 14.40
N PRO A 168 54.25 3.78 14.94
CA PRO A 168 53.82 3.96 16.33
C PRO A 168 53.21 5.33 16.69
N ALA A 169 52.17 5.24 17.53
CA ALA A 169 51.73 6.07 18.67
C ALA A 169 51.76 7.62 18.67
N ALA A 170 50.65 8.14 19.24
CA ALA A 170 50.44 9.42 19.92
C ALA A 170 50.12 10.64 19.01
N GLN A 171 49.20 11.56 19.29
CA GLN A 171 48.57 12.03 20.53
C GLN A 171 47.18 12.63 20.21
N LEU A 172 46.23 12.56 21.16
CA LEU A 172 45.04 13.43 21.21
C LEU A 172 45.45 14.88 21.51
N PRO A 173 44.67 15.88 21.03
CA PRO A 173 44.00 16.72 22.03
C PRO A 173 42.51 16.94 21.75
N ALA A 174 41.78 17.09 22.84
CA ALA A 174 40.36 17.43 22.92
C ALA A 174 40.14 18.95 22.80
N THR A 175 39.04 19.34 22.12
CA THR A 175 38.11 20.47 22.34
C THR A 175 37.34 20.61 21.02
N GLY A 176 36.01 20.68 20.91
CA GLY A 176 34.95 21.15 21.80
C GLY A 176 33.99 21.91 20.89
N GLY A 177 32.66 21.76 21.04
CA GLY A 177 31.71 22.64 20.35
C GLY A 177 30.52 21.95 19.70
N THR A 178 29.49 21.76 20.52
CA THR A 178 28.06 21.65 20.23
C THR A 178 27.58 22.22 18.88
N ARG A 179 26.73 21.47 18.17
CA ARG A 179 25.61 22.04 17.40
C ARG A 179 24.51 20.99 17.20
N ALA A 180 23.65 20.87 18.20
CA ALA A 180 22.40 20.12 18.13
C ALA A 180 21.24 20.98 17.58
N ASP A 181 21.57 22.12 16.95
CA ASP A 181 20.60 23.21 16.72
C ASP A 181 20.28 23.46 15.23
N ASP A 182 20.80 22.66 14.29
CA ASP A 182 20.68 22.94 12.85
C ASP A 182 19.58 22.15 12.10
N LEU A 183 18.80 21.32 12.78
CA LEU A 183 17.67 20.59 12.16
C LEU A 183 16.29 21.20 12.46
N ALA A 184 16.20 22.15 13.40
CA ALA A 184 14.93 22.74 13.80
C ALA A 184 14.47 23.92 12.90
N ARG A 185 15.33 24.44 12.01
CA ARG A 185 14.99 25.62 11.18
C ARG A 185 14.42 25.32 9.81
N VAL A 186 14.56 24.10 9.29
CA VAL A 186 14.01 23.71 7.98
C VAL A 186 12.54 23.25 8.10
N TYR A 187 12.09 22.83 9.29
CA TYR A 187 10.77 22.21 9.47
C TYR A 187 9.59 23.19 9.61
N ILE A 188 9.84 24.49 9.86
CA ILE A 188 8.76 25.46 10.15
C ILE A 188 8.27 26.22 8.90
N LEU A 189 9.01 26.24 7.79
CA LEU A 189 8.59 26.98 6.59
C LEU A 189 7.76 26.17 5.57
N VAL A 190 7.65 24.85 5.73
CA VAL A 190 6.82 24.02 4.83
C VAL A 190 5.36 23.92 5.32
N LEU A 191 5.10 24.14 6.62
CA LEU A 191 3.77 23.97 7.21
C LEU A 191 2.78 25.13 6.95
N LEU A 192 3.20 26.23 6.33
CA LEU A 192 2.30 27.36 6.00
C LEU A 192 1.89 27.43 4.52
N GLY A 193 2.44 26.57 3.64
CA GLY A 193 2.11 26.56 2.21
C GLY A 193 0.99 25.61 1.78
N ILE A 194 0.65 24.61 2.61
CA ILE A 194 -0.27 23.52 2.21
C ILE A 194 -1.75 23.89 2.43
N GLY A 195 -2.04 24.97 3.17
CA GLY A 195 -3.41 25.44 3.43
C GLY A 195 -4.16 26.05 2.24
N LEU A 196 -3.52 26.23 1.07
CA LEU A 196 -4.13 26.91 -0.08
C LEU A 196 -4.42 26.02 -1.29
N VAL A 197 -4.03 24.73 -1.29
CA VAL A 197 -4.33 23.80 -2.40
C VAL A 197 -5.63 23.00 -2.14
N VAL A 198 -6.08 22.90 -0.88
CA VAL A 198 -7.29 22.14 -0.50
C VAL A 198 -8.59 22.82 -0.98
N ALA A 199 -8.59 24.10 -1.34
CA ALA A 199 -9.77 24.78 -1.87
C ALA A 199 -9.98 24.62 -3.40
N GLY A 200 -8.95 24.22 -4.15
CA GLY A 200 -9.04 24.13 -5.63
C GLY A 200 -9.60 22.80 -6.14
N ALA A 201 -9.24 21.68 -5.49
CA ALA A 201 -9.62 20.35 -5.96
C ALA A 201 -11.10 20.00 -5.71
N ALA A 202 -11.73 20.62 -4.70
CA ALA A 202 -13.16 20.45 -4.42
C ALA A 202 -14.07 21.28 -5.36
N TRP A 203 -13.52 22.27 -6.06
CA TRP A 203 -14.30 23.13 -6.98
C TRP A 203 -14.40 22.55 -8.40
N TRP A 204 -13.45 21.68 -8.81
CA TRP A 204 -13.41 21.14 -10.18
C TRP A 204 -14.41 20.00 -10.42
N ARG A 205 -14.67 19.12 -9.43
CA ARG A 205 -15.58 17.96 -9.58
C ARG A 205 -17.08 18.30 -9.62
N ARG A 206 -17.46 19.59 -9.54
CA ARG A 206 -18.87 20.03 -9.59
C ARG A 206 -19.27 20.68 -10.93
N LEU A 207 -18.37 20.78 -11.92
CA LEU A 207 -18.69 21.39 -13.22
C LEU A 207 -18.81 20.40 -14.40
N GLU A 208 -18.60 19.08 -14.19
CA GLU A 208 -18.68 18.08 -15.28
C GLU A 208 -19.94 17.20 -15.28
N ILE A 209 -20.96 17.55 -14.48
CA ILE A 209 -22.30 16.95 -14.56
C ILE A 209 -23.31 18.08 -14.75
N GLY A 210 -23.41 18.58 -15.99
CA GLY A 210 -24.38 19.57 -16.41
C GLY A 210 -24.31 19.73 -17.93
N ASP A 211 -25.37 19.27 -18.58
CA ASP A 211 -25.70 19.39 -20.01
C ASP A 211 -24.90 18.51 -20.99
N TYR A 212 -25.46 17.34 -21.33
CA TYR A 212 -26.07 17.06 -22.64
C TYR A 212 -26.94 15.79 -22.57
#